data_AF-A0A968LU87-F1
#
_entry.id   AF-A0A968LU87-F1
#
_cell.length_a   1.000
_cell.length_b   1.000
_cell.length_c   1.000
_cell.angle_alpha   90.00
_cell.angle_beta   90.00
_cell.angle_gamma   90.00
#
_symmetry.space_group_name_H-M   'P 1'
#
loop_
_entity.id
_entity.type
_entity.pdbx_description
1 polymer ?
#
loop_
_entity_poly.entity_id
_entity_poly.type
_entity_poly.pdbx_seq_one_letter_code
_entity_poly.pdbx_strand_id
1 'polypeptide(L)'
;MDFGNASSFAQAILGQPRHIVKRRMKGRLPTVAELLPRALEADAEEDRLPSCSALQALERQDLFIGDAIVTAGLNIVWRLVRHGKIGHHGVFLNLESGAMQPLPVDAKAWRRLKNAA
;
A
#
# COMPACT_ATOMS: atom_id res chain seq x y z
N MET A 1 5.89 6.84 0.28
CA MET A 1 5.11 5.74 -0.29
C MET A 1 5.31 4.56 0.62
N ASP A 2 4.25 3.83 0.93
CA ASP A 2 4.27 2.70 1.85
C ASP A 2 4.05 1.41 1.06
N PHE A 3 4.85 0.38 1.34
CA PHE A 3 4.72 -0.95 0.77
C PHE A 3 4.59 -1.94 1.92
N GLY A 4 3.61 -2.82 1.84
CA GLY A 4 3.45 -3.91 2.80
C GLY A 4 2.97 -5.16 2.09
N ASN A 5 3.34 -6.31 2.64
CA ASN A 5 2.92 -7.60 2.15
C ASN A 5 2.80 -8.61 3.30
N ALA A 6 1.93 -9.58 3.09
CA ALA A 6 1.79 -10.79 3.86
C ALA A 6 2.14 -11.98 2.94
N SER A 7 1.60 -13.18 3.23
CA SER A 7 1.86 -14.38 2.43
C SER A 7 1.47 -14.22 0.96
N SER A 8 0.18 -13.97 0.70
CA SER A 8 -0.38 -13.85 -0.66
C SER A 8 -0.99 -12.47 -0.96
N PHE A 9 -1.00 -11.57 0.03
CA PHE A 9 -1.57 -10.23 -0.07
C PHE A 9 -0.50 -9.15 -0.02
N ALA A 10 -0.65 -8.07 -0.77
CA ALA A 10 0.24 -6.93 -0.71
C ALA A 10 -0.46 -5.61 -1.03
N GLN A 11 0.12 -4.51 -0.55
CA GLN A 11 -0.35 -3.17 -0.82
C GLN A 11 0.82 -2.22 -1.12
N ALA A 12 0.55 -1.25 -1.98
CA ALA A 12 1.39 -0.07 -2.15
C ALA A 12 0.51 1.18 -2.08
N ILE A 13 0.80 2.11 -1.17
CA ILE A 13 -0.01 3.32 -0.96
C ILE A 13 0.87 4.57 -0.93
N LEU A 14 0.60 5.49 -1.84
CA LEU A 14 1.13 6.84 -1.85
C LEU A 14 0.22 7.76 -1.01
N GLY A 15 0.66 8.10 0.19
CA GLY A 15 0.00 9.06 1.06
C GLY A 15 0.80 10.34 1.25
N GLN A 16 0.12 11.39 1.71
CA GLN A 16 0.73 12.66 2.09
C GLN A 16 0.54 12.88 3.59
N PRO A 17 1.59 12.73 4.42
CA PRO A 17 1.50 13.00 5.86
C PRO A 17 1.01 14.43 6.14
N ARG A 18 0.35 14.61 7.28
CA ARG A 18 -0.12 15.96 7.68
C ARG A 18 1.08 16.85 7.96
N HIS A 19 1.17 17.98 7.26
CA HIS A 19 2.15 18.99 7.57
C HIS A 19 1.77 19.70 8.88
N ILE A 20 2.72 19.84 9.81
CA ILE A 20 2.50 20.46 11.13
C ILE A 20 1.87 21.85 10.99
N VAL A 21 2.36 22.64 10.01
CA VAL A 21 1.93 24.04 9.79
C VAL A 21 0.73 24.16 8.84
N LYS A 22 0.54 23.24 7.89
CA LYS A 22 -0.53 23.28 6.88
C LYS A 22 -1.44 22.06 7.03
N ARG A 23 -2.15 22.01 8.16
CA ARG A 23 -3.03 20.89 8.54
C ARG A 23 -4.16 20.60 7.55
N ARG A 24 -4.57 21.58 6.72
CA ARG A 24 -5.65 21.46 5.74
C ARG A 24 -5.16 21.81 4.34
N MET A 25 -4.65 20.81 3.62
CA MET A 25 -4.51 20.88 2.16
C MET A 25 -5.73 20.21 1.52
N LYS A 26 -6.49 20.97 0.72
CA LYS A 26 -7.58 20.39 -0.09
C LYS A 26 -6.97 19.37 -1.07
N GLY A 27 -7.59 18.19 -1.17
CA GLY A 27 -7.10 17.12 -2.05
C GLY A 27 -5.91 16.32 -1.52
N ARG A 28 -5.57 16.43 -0.23
CA ARG A 28 -4.51 15.61 0.39
C ARG A 28 -4.82 14.11 0.28
N LEU A 29 -3.84 13.33 -0.14
CA LEU A 29 -3.93 11.87 -0.15
C LEU A 29 -3.76 11.31 1.26
N PRO A 30 -4.69 10.47 1.75
CA PRO A 30 -4.55 9.83 3.06
C PRO A 30 -3.38 8.85 3.10
N THR A 31 -2.75 8.71 4.26
CA THR A 31 -1.66 7.73 4.48
C THR A 31 -2.21 6.34 4.79
N VAL A 32 -1.36 5.31 4.72
CA VAL A 32 -1.73 3.94 5.10
C VAL A 32 -2.31 3.90 6.52
N ALA A 33 -1.68 4.58 7.48
CA ALA A 33 -2.16 4.67 8.87
C ALA A 33 -3.54 5.30 9.03
N GLU A 34 -3.91 6.21 8.13
CA GLU A 34 -5.25 6.82 8.14
C GLU A 34 -6.30 5.95 7.43
N LEU A 35 -5.89 5.04 6.55
CA LEU A 35 -6.77 4.18 5.74
C LEU A 35 -6.97 2.80 6.35
N LEU A 36 -5.94 2.24 6.97
CA LEU A 36 -5.85 0.89 7.51
C LEU A 36 -5.30 0.92 8.94
N PRO A 37 -6.00 1.56 9.90
CA PRO A 37 -5.48 1.71 11.26
C PRO A 37 -5.26 0.35 11.96
N ARG A 38 -6.17 -0.61 11.77
CA ARG A 38 -6.08 -1.95 12.37
C ARG A 38 -4.90 -2.78 11.85
N ALA A 39 -4.47 -2.54 10.62
CA ALA A 39 -3.31 -3.24 10.04
C ALA A 39 -1.99 -2.85 10.75
N LEU A 40 -1.99 -1.75 11.50
CA LEU A 40 -0.83 -1.31 12.30
C LEU A 40 -0.88 -1.79 13.75
N GLU A 41 -1.98 -2.45 14.15
CA GLU A 41 -2.18 -2.97 15.52
C GLU A 41 -1.74 -4.44 15.65
N ALA A 42 -1.39 -5.13 14.55
CA ALA A 42 -0.93 -6.51 14.57
C ALA A 42 0.48 -6.63 15.19
N ASP A 43 0.67 -7.59 16.10
CA ASP A 43 1.82 -7.71 16.98
C ASP A 43 3.16 -7.91 16.25
N ALA A 44 4.11 -7.02 16.57
CA ALA A 44 5.42 -6.87 15.93
C ALA A 44 6.47 -7.96 16.29
N GLU A 45 6.07 -9.14 16.78
CA GLU A 45 7.02 -10.19 17.17
C GLU A 45 7.39 -11.16 16.03
N GLU A 46 6.48 -11.51 15.12
CA GLU A 46 6.77 -12.46 14.02
C GLU A 46 7.45 -11.83 12.79
N ASP A 47 7.25 -10.52 12.56
CA ASP A 47 7.67 -9.78 11.36
C ASP A 47 9.12 -9.25 11.38
N ARG A 48 9.85 -9.38 12.50
CA ARG A 48 11.15 -8.71 12.70
C ARG A 48 12.37 -9.45 12.13
N LEU A 49 12.19 -10.60 11.49
CA LEU A 49 13.30 -11.31 10.85
C LEU A 49 13.43 -10.86 9.39
N PRO A 50 14.50 -10.15 9.00
CA PRO A 50 14.72 -9.83 7.60
C PRO A 50 14.88 -11.13 6.81
N SER A 51 14.05 -11.33 5.79
CA SER A 51 14.13 -12.44 4.85
C SER A 51 15.36 -12.24 3.95
N CYS A 52 16.56 -12.53 4.49
CA CYS A 52 17.83 -12.36 3.78
C CYS A 52 18.12 -13.48 2.76
N SER A 53 17.20 -14.42 2.53
CA SER A 53 17.32 -15.44 1.48
C SER A 53 16.01 -15.63 0.71
N ALA A 54 16.11 -15.95 -0.59
CA ALA A 54 14.95 -16.18 -1.45
C ALA A 54 14.09 -17.37 -0.98
N LEU A 55 14.70 -18.39 -0.38
CA LEU A 55 13.99 -19.53 0.22
C LEU A 55 13.24 -19.12 1.49
N GLN A 56 13.84 -18.34 2.39
CA GLN A 56 13.13 -17.83 3.58
C GLN A 56 12.02 -16.83 3.22
N ALA A 57 12.17 -16.12 2.09
CA ALA A 57 11.09 -15.31 1.54
C ALA A 57 9.94 -16.21 1.04
N LEU A 58 10.24 -17.31 0.34
CA LEU A 58 9.24 -18.28 -0.12
C LEU A 58 8.51 -19.03 1.00
N GLU A 59 9.19 -19.31 2.11
CA GLU A 59 8.57 -19.93 3.28
C GLU A 59 7.54 -19.02 3.96
N ARG A 60 7.63 -17.71 3.75
CA ARG A 60 6.77 -16.70 4.39
C ARG A 60 5.83 -15.98 3.41
N GLN A 61 6.17 -15.96 2.14
CA GLN A 61 5.55 -15.15 1.10
C GLN A 61 5.54 -15.88 -0.25
N ASP A 62 4.48 -15.68 -1.02
CA ASP A 62 4.39 -16.21 -2.36
C ASP A 62 5.48 -15.62 -3.27
N LEU A 63 6.00 -16.46 -4.18
CA LEU A 63 7.01 -16.06 -5.13
C LEU A 63 6.57 -14.81 -5.92
N PHE A 64 7.46 -13.83 -6.05
CA PHE A 64 7.29 -12.58 -6.79
C PHE A 64 6.29 -11.55 -6.21
N ILE A 65 5.69 -11.78 -5.04
CA ILE A 65 4.74 -10.80 -4.47
C ILE A 65 5.37 -9.42 -4.26
N GLY A 66 6.63 -9.39 -3.79
CA GLY A 66 7.41 -8.17 -3.61
C GLY A 66 7.66 -7.42 -4.92
N ASP A 67 8.16 -8.13 -5.94
CA ASP A 67 8.45 -7.54 -7.25
C ASP A 67 7.18 -7.00 -7.92
N ALA A 68 6.08 -7.74 -7.82
CA ALA A 68 4.79 -7.35 -8.36
C ALA A 68 4.28 -6.06 -7.71
N ILE A 69 4.27 -5.99 -6.37
CA ILE A 69 3.75 -4.82 -5.65
C ILE A 69 4.66 -3.59 -5.79
N VAL A 70 5.98 -3.79 -5.80
CA VAL A 70 6.96 -2.70 -6.03
C VAL A 70 6.80 -2.13 -7.43
N THR A 71 6.70 -2.98 -8.45
CA THR A 71 6.49 -2.55 -9.85
C THR A 71 5.20 -1.74 -9.97
N ALA A 72 4.11 -2.23 -9.38
CA ALA A 72 2.83 -1.55 -9.38
C ALA A 72 2.90 -0.18 -8.69
N GLY A 73 3.58 -0.10 -7.54
CA GLY A 73 3.77 1.14 -6.80
C GLY A 73 4.64 2.16 -7.54
N LEU A 74 5.75 1.71 -8.11
CA LEU A 74 6.63 2.58 -8.91
C LEU A 74 5.91 3.15 -10.13
N ASN A 75 4.98 2.40 -10.73
CA ASN A 75 4.14 2.92 -11.81
C ASN A 75 3.27 4.11 -11.34
N ILE A 76 2.74 4.09 -10.10
CA ILE A 76 2.00 5.24 -9.54
C ILE A 76 2.90 6.48 -9.45
N VAL A 77 4.13 6.31 -8.95
CA VAL A 77 5.11 7.41 -8.86
C VAL A 77 5.50 7.91 -10.24
N TRP A 78 5.80 7.01 -11.17
CA TRP A 78 6.13 7.36 -12.54
C TRP A 78 5.01 8.15 -13.22
N ARG A 79 3.75 7.71 -13.08
CA ARG A 79 2.58 8.42 -13.60
C ARG A 79 2.47 9.83 -13.04
N LEU A 80 2.74 10.00 -11.74
CA LEU A 80 2.76 11.31 -11.10
C LEU A 80 3.87 12.20 -11.66
N VAL A 81 5.10 11.69 -11.78
CA VAL A 81 6.25 12.44 -12.32
C VAL A 81 6.04 12.79 -13.79
N ARG A 82 5.56 11.84 -14.60
CA ARG A 82 5.42 11.99 -16.06
C ARG A 82 4.26 12.90 -16.45
N HIS A 83 3.14 12.85 -15.74
CA HIS A 83 1.90 13.53 -16.13
C HIS A 83 1.44 14.61 -15.14
N GLY A 84 2.10 14.75 -13.98
CA GLY A 84 1.70 15.68 -12.92
C GLY A 84 0.40 15.34 -12.22
N LYS A 85 -0.25 14.22 -12.56
CA LYS A 85 -1.54 13.78 -12.00
C LYS A 85 -1.68 12.27 -11.96
N ILE A 86 -2.45 11.78 -10.99
CA ILE A 86 -2.77 10.35 -10.80
C ILE A 86 -4.27 10.19 -10.53
N GLY A 87 -4.85 9.08 -11.02
CA GLY A 87 -6.26 8.72 -10.78
C GLY A 87 -6.46 7.74 -9.61
N HIS A 88 -5.39 7.02 -9.25
CA HIS A 88 -5.32 6.15 -8.08
C HIS A 88 -3.99 6.41 -7.38
N HIS A 89 -3.98 6.27 -6.06
CA HIS A 89 -2.81 6.53 -5.23
C HIS A 89 -2.40 5.31 -4.42
N GLY A 90 -3.01 4.16 -4.67
CA GLY A 90 -2.55 2.89 -4.16
C GLY A 90 -3.05 1.73 -4.98
N VAL A 91 -2.63 0.54 -4.59
CA VAL A 91 -3.02 -0.72 -5.20
C VAL A 91 -2.93 -1.83 -4.15
N PHE A 92 -3.88 -2.76 -4.22
CA PHE A 92 -3.88 -4.01 -3.48
C PHE A 92 -3.67 -5.16 -4.46
N LEU A 93 -2.90 -6.15 -4.04
CA LEU A 93 -2.62 -7.37 -4.78
C LEU A 93 -3.00 -8.55 -3.91
N ASN A 94 -3.70 -9.52 -4.48
CA ASN A 94 -3.89 -10.85 -3.92
C ASN A 94 -3.47 -11.86 -4.98
N LEU A 95 -2.38 -12.59 -4.74
CA LEU A 95 -1.84 -13.58 -5.67
C LEU A 95 -2.68 -14.86 -5.74
N GLU A 96 -3.35 -15.26 -4.66
CA GLU A 96 -4.22 -16.43 -4.62
C GLU A 96 -5.41 -16.28 -5.59
N SER A 97 -6.02 -15.08 -5.59
CA SER A 97 -7.13 -14.75 -6.51
C SER A 97 -6.67 -14.16 -7.84
N GLY A 98 -5.40 -13.77 -7.96
CA GLY A 98 -4.87 -12.96 -9.07
C GLY A 98 -5.42 -11.53 -9.14
N ALA A 99 -6.15 -11.07 -8.12
CA ALA A 99 -6.79 -9.76 -8.13
C ALA A 99 -5.79 -8.62 -7.86
N MET A 100 -5.84 -7.60 -8.71
CA MET A 100 -5.12 -6.34 -8.53
C MET A 100 -6.11 -5.17 -8.52
N GLN A 101 -6.31 -4.58 -7.35
CA GLN A 101 -7.37 -3.58 -7.12
C GLN A 101 -6.76 -2.20 -6.88
N PRO A 102 -7.04 -1.19 -7.73
CA PRO A 102 -6.54 0.16 -7.51
C PRO A 102 -7.30 0.84 -6.36
N LEU A 103 -6.59 1.65 -5.58
CA LEU A 103 -7.17 2.59 -4.62
C LEU A 103 -7.33 3.96 -5.28
N PRO A 104 -8.54 4.32 -5.77
CA PRO A 104 -8.76 5.57 -6.48
C PRO A 104 -8.54 6.77 -5.57
N VAL A 105 -8.23 7.92 -6.19
CA VAL A 105 -8.26 9.21 -5.49
C VAL A 105 -9.73 9.65 -5.33
N ASP A 106 -10.44 9.00 -4.40
CA ASP A 106 -11.86 9.22 -4.14
C ASP A 106 -12.19 9.06 -2.64
N ALA A 107 -12.79 10.10 -2.07
CA ALA A 107 -13.21 10.14 -0.67
C ALA A 107 -14.32 9.13 -0.32
N LYS A 108 -15.13 8.67 -1.28
CA LYS A 108 -16.09 7.58 -1.04
C LYS A 108 -15.37 6.24 -0.92
N ALA A 109 -14.44 5.95 -1.82
CA ALA A 109 -13.60 4.74 -1.74
C ALA A 109 -12.81 4.67 -0.42
N TRP A 110 -12.20 5.78 0.01
CA TRP A 110 -11.46 5.82 1.28
C TRP A 110 -12.32 5.54 2.50
N ARG A 111 -13.56 6.04 2.52
CA ARG A 111 -14.51 5.77 3.62
C ARG A 111 -14.92 4.31 3.66
N ARG A 112 -15.17 3.69 2.50
CA ARG A 112 -15.50 2.26 2.42
C ARG A 112 -14.35 1.40 2.95
N LEU A 113 -13.12 1.72 2.55
CA LEU A 113 -11.93 1.00 3.00
C LEU A 113 -11.78 1.07 4.53
N LYS A 114 -11.92 2.25 5.13
CA LYS A 114 -11.86 2.43 6.60
C LYS A 114 -12.94 1.71 7.38
N ASN A 115 -14.10 1.47 6.76
CA ASN A 115 -15.20 0.74 7.41
C ASN A 115 -15.05 -0.78 7.27
N ALA A 116 -14.31 -1.23 6.26
CA ALA A 116 -14.04 -2.65 5.99
C ALA A 116 -12.78 -3.16 6.71
N ALA A 117 -11.82 -2.28 6.95
CA ALA A 117 -10.63 -2.52 7.77
C ALA A 117 -10.96 -2.40 9.27
#